data_AF-A0A7S0Y5A9-F1
#
_entry.id   AF-A0A7S0Y5A9-F1
#
_cell.length_a   1.000
_cell.length_b   1.000
_cell.length_c   1.000
_cell.angle_alpha   90.00
_cell.angle_beta   90.00
_cell.angle_gamma   90.00
#
_symmetry.space_group_name_H-M   'P 1'
#
loop_
_entity.id
_entity.type
_entity.pdbx_description
1 polymer ?
#
loop_
_entity_poly.entity_id
_entity_poly.type
_entity_poly.pdbx_seq_one_letter_code
_entity_poly.pdbx_strand_id
1 'polypeptide(L)'
;MLTLLYEKYKEDLNPEMKMEHMIVHRLDMDTSGIVMYAKSKKDLLKLQALFRNREEVSKSYEAVVCGHLPPEVQRGSIDLPLQRDHRFPPFMRVATPRSEREAQEVVKDLKNAGWKKIVKKKAKPSQTLFEVIAREYRCCDADTSEKGEGANGVVKSKSDKQYPVTRLRLTLMTGRTHQLRVHCASFGHP
;
A
#
# COMPACT_ATOMS: atom_id res chain seq x y z
N MET A 1 5.66 -14.71 -8.62
CA MET A 1 4.68 -14.10 -9.56
C MET A 1 5.34 -13.64 -10.86
N LEU A 2 6.26 -12.67 -10.84
CA LEU A 2 6.89 -12.13 -12.06
C LEU A 2 7.59 -13.21 -12.91
N THR A 3 8.31 -14.15 -12.28
CA THR A 3 8.94 -15.29 -12.96
C THR A 3 7.93 -16.16 -13.70
N LEU A 4 6.80 -16.47 -13.05
CA LEU A 4 5.73 -17.27 -13.68
C LEU A 4 5.11 -16.55 -14.87
N LEU A 5 4.94 -15.23 -14.76
CA LEU A 5 4.40 -14.41 -15.83
C LEU A 5 5.37 -14.29 -17.01
N TYR A 6 6.68 -14.15 -16.72
CA TYR A 6 7.72 -14.19 -17.74
C TYR A 6 7.73 -15.53 -18.46
N GLU A 7 7.80 -16.66 -17.74
CA GLU A 7 7.81 -17.99 -18.35
C GLU A 7 6.57 -18.26 -19.20
N LYS A 8 5.40 -17.81 -18.76
CA LYS A 8 4.14 -17.98 -19.49
C LYS A 8 4.08 -17.19 -20.80
N TYR A 9 4.67 -16.00 -20.83
CA TYR A 9 4.53 -15.08 -21.97
C TYR A 9 5.83 -14.87 -22.75
N LYS A 10 6.92 -15.56 -22.42
CA LYS A 10 8.25 -15.32 -23.01
C LYS A 10 8.29 -15.38 -24.54
N GLU A 11 7.47 -16.23 -25.15
CA GLU A 11 7.36 -16.37 -26.62
C GLU A 11 6.68 -15.14 -27.27
N ASP A 12 5.82 -14.44 -26.53
CA ASP A 12 5.17 -13.19 -26.98
C ASP A 12 6.02 -11.94 -26.72
N LEU A 13 7.10 -12.07 -25.94
CA LEU A 13 7.93 -10.94 -25.55
C LEU A 13 8.89 -10.59 -26.68
N ASN A 14 9.23 -9.30 -26.76
CA ASN A 14 10.36 -8.88 -27.60
C ASN A 14 11.64 -9.61 -27.11
N PRO A 15 12.48 -10.19 -27.99
CA PRO A 15 13.66 -10.97 -27.60
C PRO A 15 14.65 -10.26 -26.66
N GLU A 16 14.70 -8.93 -26.70
CA GLU A 16 15.57 -8.13 -25.82
C GLU A 16 14.98 -7.92 -24.41
N MET A 17 13.74 -8.38 -24.16
CA MET A 17 13.07 -8.18 -22.89
C MET A 17 13.57 -9.10 -21.80
N LYS A 18 14.14 -8.47 -20.77
CA LYS A 18 14.43 -9.12 -19.49
C LYS A 18 13.22 -9.00 -18.56
N MET A 19 13.05 -9.99 -17.70
CA MET A 19 11.99 -10.05 -16.70
C MET A 19 11.83 -8.76 -15.87
N GLU A 20 12.94 -8.16 -15.42
CA GLU A 20 12.95 -6.90 -14.65
C GLU A 20 12.44 -5.69 -15.43
N HIS A 21 12.56 -5.71 -16.75
CA HIS A 21 12.08 -4.66 -17.63
C HIS A 21 10.57 -4.76 -17.88
N MET A 22 9.87 -5.78 -17.39
CA MET A 22 8.42 -5.90 -17.60
C MET A 22 7.62 -5.06 -16.61
N ILE A 23 8.20 -4.65 -15.47
CA ILE A 23 7.45 -4.06 -14.35
C ILE A 23 7.12 -2.60 -14.64
N VAL A 24 5.82 -2.31 -14.84
CA VAL A 24 5.32 -0.93 -15.02
C VAL A 24 5.11 -0.26 -13.66
N HIS A 25 4.43 -0.95 -12.75
CA HIS A 25 4.19 -0.50 -11.38
C HIS A 25 4.11 -1.72 -10.43
N ARG A 26 3.95 -1.44 -9.14
CA ARG A 26 3.87 -2.47 -8.10
C ARG A 26 2.71 -2.25 -7.16
N LEU A 27 2.31 -3.32 -6.49
CA LEU A 27 1.51 -3.30 -5.27
C LEU A 27 2.40 -3.69 -4.07
N ASP A 28 1.92 -3.43 -2.86
CA ASP A 28 2.56 -3.93 -1.64
C ASP A 28 2.28 -5.44 -1.50
N MET A 29 3.12 -6.16 -0.74
CA MET A 29 3.11 -7.63 -0.69
C MET A 29 1.74 -8.21 -0.33
N ASP A 30 1.04 -7.58 0.61
CA ASP A 30 -0.28 -8.03 1.10
C ASP A 30 -1.43 -7.18 0.52
N THR A 31 -1.21 -6.58 -0.65
CA THR A 31 -2.24 -5.84 -1.39
C THR A 31 -2.60 -6.61 -2.65
N SER A 32 -3.81 -7.16 -2.67
CA SER A 32 -4.40 -7.73 -3.88
C SER A 32 -4.74 -6.62 -4.89
N GLY A 33 -4.78 -6.97 -6.16
CA GLY A 33 -5.33 -6.09 -7.20
C GLY A 33 -4.63 -6.21 -8.54
N ILE A 34 -4.83 -5.17 -9.35
CA ILE A 34 -4.33 -5.10 -10.72
C ILE A 34 -2.85 -4.72 -10.71
N VAL A 35 -2.04 -5.48 -11.46
CA VAL A 35 -0.64 -5.16 -11.75
C VAL A 35 -0.44 -5.20 -13.26
N MET A 36 0.15 -4.15 -13.81
CA MET A 36 0.47 -4.07 -15.24
C MET A 36 1.92 -4.46 -15.51
N TYR A 37 2.09 -5.26 -16.57
CA TYR A 37 3.40 -5.62 -17.12
C TYR A 37 3.47 -5.24 -18.60
N ALA A 38 4.60 -4.69 -19.03
CA ALA A 38 4.85 -4.34 -20.42
C ALA A 38 5.44 -5.53 -21.19
N LYS A 39 4.95 -5.77 -22.41
CA LYS A 39 5.49 -6.79 -23.32
C LYS A 39 6.70 -6.32 -24.14
N SER A 40 6.90 -5.00 -24.24
CA SER A 40 8.03 -4.40 -24.97
C SER A 40 8.66 -3.27 -24.17
N LYS A 41 9.95 -2.99 -24.43
CA LYS A 41 10.68 -1.86 -23.82
C LYS A 41 10.07 -0.51 -24.18
N LYS A 42 9.56 -0.38 -25.41
CA LYS A 42 8.87 0.83 -25.88
C LYS A 42 7.62 1.11 -25.04
N ASP A 43 6.80 0.09 -24.81
CA ASP A 43 5.58 0.22 -24.03
C ASP A 43 5.87 0.41 -22.54
N LEU A 44 6.92 -0.23 -22.02
CA LEU A 44 7.38 0.00 -20.65
C LEU A 44 7.66 1.48 -20.41
N LEU A 45 8.49 2.11 -21.26
CA LEU A 45 8.88 3.50 -21.10
C LEU A 45 7.67 4.43 -21.19
N LYS A 46 6.76 4.18 -22.14
CA LYS A 46 5.49 4.92 -22.28
C LYS A 46 4.63 4.79 -21.03
N LEU A 47 4.34 3.57 -20.60
CA LEU A 47 3.49 3.31 -19.43
C LEU A 47 4.13 3.89 -18.15
N GLN A 48 5.44 3.72 -17.95
CA GLN A 48 6.12 4.33 -16.81
C GLN A 48 6.06 5.87 -16.83
N ALA A 49 6.11 6.49 -18.01
CA ALA A 49 5.91 7.94 -18.14
C ALA A 49 4.48 8.35 -17.76
N LEU A 50 3.46 7.63 -18.23
CA LEU A 50 2.06 7.86 -17.86
C LEU A 50 1.83 7.77 -16.33
N PHE A 51 2.37 6.72 -15.69
CA PHE A 51 2.30 6.56 -14.24
C PHE A 51 3.08 7.64 -13.47
N ARG A 52 4.17 8.17 -14.06
CA ARG A 52 4.99 9.22 -13.45
C ARG A 52 4.30 10.58 -13.53
N ASN A 53 3.71 10.91 -14.67
CA ASN A 53 3.06 12.18 -14.95
C ASN A 53 1.68 12.28 -14.29
N ARG A 54 0.99 11.15 -14.10
CA ARG A 54 -0.29 11.04 -13.34
C ARG A 54 -1.48 11.80 -13.95
N GLU A 55 -1.36 12.28 -15.17
CA GLU A 55 -2.44 12.99 -15.87
C GLU A 55 -3.47 12.04 -16.46
N GLU A 56 -3.02 10.88 -16.98
CA GLU A 56 -3.89 9.94 -17.70
C GLU A 56 -4.23 8.67 -16.88
N VAL A 57 -3.49 8.39 -15.80
CA VAL A 57 -3.64 7.14 -15.02
C VAL A 57 -4.38 7.41 -13.72
N SER A 58 -5.62 6.93 -13.64
CA SER A 58 -6.40 6.87 -12.39
C SER A 58 -6.23 5.51 -11.72
N LYS A 59 -6.12 5.50 -10.39
CA LYS A 59 -6.03 4.28 -9.58
C LYS A 59 -6.99 4.37 -8.40
N SER A 60 -7.85 3.37 -8.30
CA SER A 60 -8.81 3.24 -7.19
C SER A 60 -8.64 1.89 -6.51
N TYR A 61 -8.82 1.86 -5.21
CA TYR A 61 -8.72 0.69 -4.35
C TYR A 61 -9.96 0.60 -3.48
N GLU A 62 -10.32 -0.61 -3.10
CA GLU A 62 -11.29 -0.84 -2.04
C GLU A 62 -10.54 -1.30 -0.78
N ALA A 63 -10.90 -0.71 0.35
CA ALA A 63 -10.29 -1.03 1.63
C ALA A 63 -11.35 -1.15 2.71
N VAL A 64 -11.07 -1.99 3.71
CA VAL A 64 -11.87 -2.09 4.93
C VAL A 64 -10.99 -1.58 6.06
N VAL A 65 -11.44 -0.53 6.73
CA VAL A 65 -10.69 0.12 7.81
C VAL A 65 -11.37 -0.11 9.16
N CYS A 66 -10.59 -0.12 10.23
CA CYS A 66 -11.13 -0.31 11.59
C CYS A 66 -12.08 0.83 11.99
N GLY A 67 -13.17 0.49 12.68
CA GLY A 67 -14.14 1.46 13.20
C GLY A 67 -15.14 1.98 12.17
N HIS A 68 -16.21 2.62 12.66
CA HIS A 68 -17.16 3.36 11.84
C HIS A 68 -16.70 4.80 11.69
N LEU A 69 -16.51 5.26 10.45
CA LEU A 69 -16.37 6.70 10.21
C LEU A 69 -17.69 7.40 10.60
N PRO A 70 -17.64 8.66 11.09
CA PRO A 70 -18.84 9.39 11.49
C PRO A 70 -19.91 9.42 10.37
N PRO A 71 -21.21 9.30 10.66
CA PRO A 71 -22.28 9.23 9.66
C PRO A 71 -22.31 10.41 8.67
N GLU A 72 -21.91 11.59 9.11
CA GLU A 72 -21.80 12.81 8.31
C GLU A 72 -20.66 12.78 7.28
N VAL A 73 -19.66 11.91 7.49
CA VAL A 73 -18.52 11.76 6.57
C VAL A 73 -18.88 10.75 5.49
N GLN A 74 -19.17 11.23 4.28
CA GLN A 74 -19.45 10.36 3.12
C GLN A 74 -18.28 10.31 2.13
N ARG A 75 -17.46 11.36 2.12
CA ARG A 75 -16.27 11.47 1.27
C ARG A 75 -15.27 12.43 1.92
N GLY A 76 -14.02 12.36 1.49
CA GLY A 76 -13.00 13.29 1.95
C GLY A 76 -11.69 13.19 1.18
N SER A 77 -10.72 14.00 1.60
CA SER A 77 -9.36 14.00 1.06
C SER A 77 -8.38 13.95 2.22
N ILE A 78 -7.35 13.13 2.08
CA ILE A 78 -6.22 13.04 3.01
C ILE A 78 -5.01 13.56 2.25
N ASP A 79 -4.63 14.79 2.54
CA ASP A 79 -3.46 15.46 1.97
C ASP A 79 -2.38 15.62 3.04
N LEU A 80 -1.66 14.52 3.28
CA LEU A 80 -0.62 14.43 4.30
C LEU A 80 0.67 13.94 3.64
N PRO A 81 1.75 14.75 3.65
CA PRO A 81 3.01 14.37 3.02
C PRO A 81 3.61 13.16 3.71
N LEU A 82 4.30 12.32 2.95
CA LEU A 82 4.85 11.06 3.45
C LEU A 82 6.38 11.05 3.38
N GLN A 83 6.98 10.44 4.39
CA GLN A 83 8.42 10.21 4.48
C GLN A 83 8.71 8.80 5.00
N ARG A 84 9.98 8.39 4.92
CA ARG A 84 10.43 7.16 5.61
C ARG A 84 10.41 7.38 7.12
N ASP A 85 10.02 6.35 7.86
CA ASP A 85 10.20 6.40 9.31
C ASP A 85 11.67 6.19 9.63
N HIS A 86 12.30 7.24 10.17
CA HIS A 86 13.69 7.21 10.57
C HIS A 86 13.92 6.33 11.81
N ARG A 87 12.86 6.12 12.62
CA ARG A 87 12.92 5.32 13.86
C ARG A 87 12.74 3.83 13.60
N PHE A 88 11.93 3.50 12.59
CA PHE A 88 11.60 2.11 12.25
C PHE A 88 11.68 1.85 10.74
N PRO A 89 12.88 1.87 10.11
CA PRO A 89 13.03 1.41 8.73
C PRO A 89 12.61 -0.08 8.61
N PRO A 90 11.92 -0.51 7.53
CA PRO A 90 11.65 0.21 6.29
C PRO A 90 10.28 0.92 6.24
N PHE A 91 9.62 1.16 7.37
CA PHE A 91 8.26 1.71 7.41
C PHE A 91 8.18 3.16 6.90
N MET A 92 6.95 3.56 6.58
CA MET A 92 6.60 4.90 6.09
C MET A 92 5.74 5.59 7.15
N ARG A 93 5.77 6.92 7.17
CA ARG A 93 4.97 7.72 8.11
C ARG A 93 4.54 9.04 7.49
N VAL A 94 3.52 9.66 8.09
CA VAL A 94 3.20 11.07 7.84
C VAL A 94 4.37 11.94 8.30
N ALA A 95 4.78 12.85 7.43
CA ALA A 95 5.79 13.85 7.70
C ALA A 95 5.18 15.01 8.49
N THR A 96 5.77 15.27 9.65
CA THR A 96 5.53 16.45 10.48
C THR A 96 6.81 17.27 10.58
N PRO A 97 6.74 18.58 10.89
CA PRO A 97 7.93 19.41 11.10
C PRO A 97 8.91 18.81 12.12
N ARG A 98 8.39 18.17 13.17
CA ARG A 98 9.20 17.44 14.14
C ARG A 98 9.91 16.24 13.50
N SER A 99 9.17 15.36 12.84
CA SER A 99 9.75 14.14 12.25
C SER A 99 10.75 14.44 11.12
N GLU A 100 10.59 15.56 10.42
CA GLU A 100 11.54 16.00 9.40
C GLU A 100 12.84 16.52 10.00
N ARG A 101 12.78 17.22 11.14
CA ARG A 101 13.98 17.63 11.89
C ARG A 101 14.73 16.43 12.45
N GLU A 102 14.03 15.53 13.14
CA GLU A 102 14.63 14.32 13.70
C GLU A 102 15.29 13.46 12.59
N ALA A 103 14.64 13.30 11.44
CA ALA A 103 15.22 12.57 10.31
C ALA A 103 16.51 13.21 9.78
N GLN A 104 16.66 14.54 9.89
CA GLN A 104 17.88 15.23 9.49
C GLN A 104 19.02 15.01 10.46
N GLU A 105 18.72 14.98 11.75
CA GLU A 105 19.68 14.68 12.82
C GLU A 105 20.21 13.26 12.67
N VAL A 106 19.33 12.26 12.51
CA VAL A 106 19.72 10.85 12.29
C VAL A 106 20.65 10.70 11.08
N VAL A 107 20.35 11.38 9.96
CA VAL A 107 21.22 11.34 8.77
C VAL A 107 22.60 11.96 9.05
N LYS A 108 22.66 13.02 9.85
CA LYS A 108 23.93 13.65 10.24
C LYS A 108 24.75 12.70 11.12
N ASP A 109 24.14 12.09 12.11
CA ASP A 109 24.81 11.17 13.03
C ASP A 109 25.35 9.93 12.31
N LEU A 110 24.55 9.36 11.40
CA LEU A 110 24.98 8.22 10.59
C LEU A 110 26.15 8.58 9.67
N LYS A 111 26.13 9.78 9.07
CA LYS A 111 27.28 10.27 8.29
C LYS A 111 28.52 10.45 9.15
N ASN A 112 28.38 11.00 10.36
CA ASN A 112 29.47 11.11 11.32
C ASN A 112 30.03 9.73 11.69
N ALA A 113 29.17 8.70 11.75
CA ALA A 113 29.55 7.30 11.92
C ALA A 113 30.07 6.60 10.64
N GLY A 114 30.40 7.36 9.58
CA GLY A 114 31.01 6.83 8.36
C GLY A 114 30.02 6.25 7.32
N TRP A 115 28.72 6.36 7.52
CA TRP A 115 27.72 5.87 6.57
C TRP A 115 27.54 6.81 5.38
N LYS A 116 28.21 6.48 4.25
CA LYS A 116 28.22 7.32 3.03
C LYS A 116 26.97 7.21 2.16
N LYS A 117 26.17 6.14 2.29
CA LYS A 117 25.02 5.84 1.40
C LYS A 117 23.65 6.29 1.95
N ILE A 118 23.62 6.90 3.13
CA ILE A 118 22.36 7.34 3.75
C ILE A 118 22.03 8.76 3.29
N VAL A 119 20.95 8.86 2.52
CA VAL A 119 20.56 10.08 1.81
C VAL A 119 19.34 10.71 2.47
N LYS A 120 19.42 12.01 2.75
CA LYS A 120 18.29 12.85 3.14
C LYS A 120 17.26 12.86 1.99
N LYS A 121 16.14 12.18 2.15
CA LYS A 121 14.99 12.28 1.24
C LYS A 121 13.97 13.20 1.88
N LYS A 122 13.59 14.27 1.18
CA LYS A 122 12.51 15.18 1.62
C LYS A 122 11.18 14.42 1.67
N ALA A 123 10.31 14.88 2.57
CA ALA A 123 8.91 14.49 2.57
C ALA A 123 8.30 14.75 1.19
N LYS A 124 7.42 13.85 0.75
CA LYS A 124 6.81 13.92 -0.57
C LYS A 124 5.33 14.22 -0.44
N PRO A 125 4.80 15.23 -1.16
CA PRO A 125 3.37 15.49 -1.22
C PRO A 125 2.62 14.21 -1.58
N SER A 126 1.55 13.94 -0.84
CA SER A 126 0.78 12.72 -0.97
C SER A 126 -0.69 12.98 -0.69
N GLN A 127 -1.55 12.66 -1.66
CA GLN A 127 -2.97 12.91 -1.58
C GLN A 127 -3.76 11.65 -1.97
N THR A 128 -4.74 11.33 -1.15
CA THR A 128 -5.69 10.22 -1.32
C THR A 128 -7.10 10.76 -1.13
N LEU A 129 -7.97 10.53 -2.10
CA LEU A 129 -9.40 10.79 -1.95
C LEU A 129 -10.08 9.53 -1.43
N PHE A 130 -11.14 9.68 -0.65
CA PHE A 130 -11.94 8.54 -0.21
C PHE A 130 -13.43 8.79 -0.30
N GLU A 131 -14.19 7.71 -0.49
CA GLU A 131 -15.65 7.66 -0.43
C GLU A 131 -16.04 6.50 0.49
N VAL A 132 -17.01 6.73 1.38
CA VAL A 132 -17.56 5.67 2.23
C VAL A 132 -18.56 4.87 1.42
N ILE A 133 -18.30 3.57 1.28
CA ILE A 133 -19.18 2.62 0.60
C ILE A 133 -20.21 2.07 1.59
N ALA A 134 -19.74 1.62 2.75
CA ALA A 134 -20.58 0.99 3.76
C ALA A 134 -19.95 1.07 5.16
N ARG A 135 -20.79 0.96 6.19
CA ARG A 135 -20.40 0.79 7.59
C ARG A 135 -20.99 -0.53 8.05
N GLU A 136 -20.14 -1.45 8.50
CA GLU A 136 -20.49 -2.84 8.72
C GLU A 136 -19.95 -3.29 10.08
N TYR A 137 -20.53 -4.35 10.65
CA TYR A 137 -19.90 -5.11 11.73
C TYR A 137 -19.36 -6.41 11.13
N ARG A 138 -18.11 -6.76 11.45
CA ARG A 138 -17.50 -8.02 10.99
C ARG A 138 -17.10 -8.89 12.17
N CYS A 139 -17.43 -10.18 12.08
CA CYS A 139 -16.97 -11.17 13.06
C CYS A 139 -15.47 -11.40 12.90
N CYS A 140 -14.76 -11.62 14.02
CA CYS A 140 -13.42 -12.18 13.95
C CYS A 140 -13.53 -13.66 13.54
N ASP A 141 -13.43 -13.94 12.25
CA ASP A 141 -13.22 -15.31 11.81
C ASP A 141 -11.83 -15.75 12.25
N ALA A 142 -11.75 -16.41 13.40
CA ALA A 142 -10.58 -17.19 13.78
C ALA A 142 -10.42 -18.31 12.75
N ASP A 143 -9.37 -18.16 11.92
CA ASP A 143 -8.75 -19.11 11.01
C ASP A 143 -9.69 -20.14 10.35
N THR A 144 -9.90 -19.98 9.04
CA THR A 144 -10.08 -21.13 8.14
C THR A 144 -8.81 -21.98 8.17
N SER A 145 -8.64 -22.75 9.25
CA SER A 145 -7.82 -23.95 9.25
C SER A 145 -8.71 -25.07 8.72
N GLU A 146 -8.41 -25.53 7.50
CA GLU A 146 -8.89 -26.82 7.01
C GLU A 146 -8.48 -27.88 8.05
N LYS A 147 -9.43 -28.31 8.89
CA LYS A 147 -9.24 -29.46 9.77
C LYS A 147 -9.85 -30.68 9.10
N GLY A 148 -8.98 -31.59 8.71
CA GLY A 148 -9.33 -32.96 8.35
C GLY A 148 -10.13 -33.65 9.46
N GLU A 149 -10.94 -34.60 9.01
CA GLU A 149 -11.89 -35.39 9.78
C GLU A 149 -11.22 -36.10 10.98
N GLY A 150 -11.78 -35.89 12.16
CA GLY A 150 -11.39 -36.57 13.39
C GLY A 150 -12.46 -36.37 14.46
N ALA A 151 -13.15 -37.46 14.79
CA ALA A 151 -14.34 -37.50 15.63
C ALA A 151 -14.10 -37.07 17.09
N ASN A 152 -15.19 -36.58 17.70
CA ASN A 152 -15.43 -36.38 19.13
C ASN A 152 -14.55 -35.36 19.88
N GLY A 153 -15.09 -34.16 20.09
CA GLY A 153 -14.57 -33.21 21.06
C GLY A 153 -15.39 -31.92 21.15
N VAL A 154 -16.14 -31.77 22.25
CA VAL A 154 -16.73 -30.55 22.83
C VAL A 154 -16.67 -29.29 21.94
N VAL A 155 -17.82 -28.89 21.40
CA VAL A 155 -18.01 -27.61 20.68
C VAL A 155 -17.76 -26.45 21.66
N LYS A 156 -16.54 -25.90 21.67
CA LYS A 156 -16.28 -24.60 22.30
C LYS A 156 -16.98 -23.53 21.46
N SER A 157 -17.99 -22.86 22.00
CA SER A 157 -18.67 -21.75 21.32
C SER A 157 -17.63 -20.67 20.97
N LYS A 158 -17.33 -20.49 19.68
CA LYS A 158 -16.55 -19.35 19.19
C LYS A 158 -17.24 -18.07 19.69
N SER A 159 -16.49 -17.17 20.32
CA SER A 159 -17.03 -15.88 20.73
C SER A 159 -17.41 -15.09 19.48
N ASP A 160 -18.70 -14.79 19.27
CA ASP A 160 -19.25 -13.92 18.20
C ASP A 160 -18.86 -12.45 18.42
N LYS A 161 -17.56 -12.16 18.61
CA LYS A 161 -17.09 -10.79 18.73
C LYS A 161 -17.13 -10.13 17.35
N GLN A 162 -18.08 -9.21 17.21
CA GLN A 162 -18.21 -8.34 16.07
C GLN A 162 -17.46 -7.04 16.31
N TYR A 163 -16.75 -6.56 15.28
CA TYR A 163 -16.00 -5.32 15.30
C TYR A 163 -16.53 -4.36 14.23
N PRO A 164 -16.71 -3.08 14.56
CA PRO A 164 -17.14 -2.08 13.59
C PRO A 164 -16.03 -1.84 12.56
N VAL A 165 -16.39 -1.76 11.29
CA VAL A 165 -15.49 -1.45 10.17
C VAL A 165 -16.18 -0.54 9.15
N THR A 166 -15.38 0.21 8.40
CA THR A 166 -15.89 1.01 7.27
C THR A 166 -15.24 0.55 5.99
N ARG A 167 -16.07 0.31 4.97
CA ARG A 167 -15.62 -0.02 3.62
C ARG A 167 -15.46 1.28 2.82
N LEU A 168 -14.27 1.52 2.30
CA LEU A 168 -13.89 2.73 1.59
C LEU A 168 -13.50 2.42 0.16
N ARG A 169 -13.89 3.31 -0.76
CA ARG A 169 -13.21 3.48 -2.04
C ARG A 169 -12.12 4.52 -1.86
N LEU A 170 -10.89 4.21 -2.25
CA LEU A 170 -9.72 5.06 -2.12
C LEU A 170 -9.14 5.38 -3.50
N THR A 171 -9.13 6.64 -3.90
CA THR A 171 -8.57 7.10 -5.18
C THR A 171 -7.24 7.79 -4.96
N LEU A 172 -6.20 7.32 -5.65
CA LEU A 172 -4.84 7.83 -5.51
C LEU A 172 -4.57 9.00 -6.47
N MET A 173 -4.45 10.21 -5.92
CA MET A 173 -3.92 11.38 -6.65
C MET A 173 -2.38 11.34 -6.71
N THR A 174 -1.76 10.61 -5.78
CA THR A 174 -0.33 10.34 -5.76
C THR A 174 -0.03 8.87 -5.51
N GLY A 175 1.17 8.39 -5.86
CA GLY A 175 1.59 7.00 -5.61
C GLY A 175 2.86 6.91 -4.78
N ARG A 176 2.77 7.03 -3.45
CA ARG A 176 3.90 6.77 -2.53
C ARG A 176 3.81 5.37 -1.94
N THR A 177 4.96 4.87 -1.49
CA THR A 177 5.06 3.59 -0.77
C THR A 177 4.15 3.60 0.46
N HIS A 178 3.33 2.55 0.62
CA HIS A 178 2.38 2.36 1.71
C HIS A 178 1.39 3.51 1.91
N GLN A 179 1.14 4.34 0.88
CA GLN A 179 0.40 5.60 1.04
C GLN A 179 -0.97 5.39 1.67
N LEU A 180 -1.78 4.47 1.14
CA LEU A 180 -3.14 4.21 1.64
C LEU A 180 -3.11 3.77 3.10
N ARG A 181 -2.22 2.83 3.46
CA ARG A 181 -2.09 2.31 4.83
C ARG A 181 -1.71 3.41 5.82
N VAL A 182 -0.71 4.22 5.47
CA VAL A 182 -0.24 5.31 6.33
C VAL A 182 -1.30 6.40 6.46
N HIS A 183 -1.99 6.74 5.37
CA HIS A 183 -3.10 7.69 5.39
C HIS A 183 -4.25 7.16 6.26
N CYS A 184 -4.72 5.93 6.06
CA CYS A 184 -5.75 5.27 6.85
C CYS A 184 -5.42 5.27 8.35
N ALA A 185 -4.23 4.81 8.72
CA ALA A 185 -3.77 4.84 10.10
C ALA A 185 -3.70 6.26 10.67
N SER A 186 -3.31 7.27 9.87
CA SER A 186 -3.12 8.64 10.35
C SER A 186 -4.39 9.37 10.78
N PHE A 187 -5.56 8.99 10.24
CA PHE A 187 -6.84 9.53 10.70
C PHE A 187 -7.57 8.60 11.69
N GLY A 188 -6.89 7.56 12.18
CA GLY A 188 -7.37 6.69 13.26
C GLY A 188 -8.09 5.42 12.82
N HIS A 189 -8.14 5.14 11.50
CA HIS A 189 -8.82 3.96 10.96
C HIS A 189 -7.82 3.16 10.10
N PRO A 190 -6.91 2.38 10.73
CA PRO A 190 -5.92 1.58 10.02
C PRO A 190 -6.53 0.46 9.17
#